data_AF-A0AAN8FWA3-F1
#
_entry.id   AF-A0AAN8FWA3-F1
#
_cell.length_a   1.000
_cell.length_b   1.000
_cell.length_c   1.000
_cell.angle_alpha   90.00
_cell.angle_beta   90.00
_cell.angle_gamma   90.00
#
_symmetry.space_group_name_H-M   'P 1'
#
loop_
_entity.id
_entity.type
_entity.pdbx_description
1 polymer ?
#
loop_
_entity_poly.entity_id
_entity_poly.type
_entity_poly.pdbx_seq_one_letter_code
_entity_poly.pdbx_strand_id
1 'polypeptide(L)'
;RTESPAELGILPLLFRDIVERMAADHSIPLNYYAAYTPIRKFLEENDVLVVNEGANTMDIGRTMMPSVLPRRRLDAGTFGRQRIPINPV
;
A
#
# COMPACT_ATOMS: atom_id res chain seq x y z
N ARG A 1 31.20 5.99 -15.92
CA ARG A 1 31.18 5.36 -14.58
C ARG A 1 30.11 4.30 -14.63
N THR A 2 30.48 3.05 -14.88
CA THR A 2 29.56 1.91 -14.87
C THR A 2 29.44 1.47 -13.42
N GLU A 3 28.30 1.73 -12.78
CA GLU A 3 28.02 1.28 -11.42
C GLU A 3 28.06 -0.26 -11.37
N SER A 4 28.63 -0.82 -10.31
CA SER A 4 28.93 -2.25 -10.27
C SER A 4 27.63 -3.07 -10.08
N PRO A 5 27.52 -4.28 -10.65
CA PRO A 5 26.33 -5.12 -10.50
C PRO A 5 25.94 -5.43 -9.03
N ALA A 6 26.87 -5.31 -8.09
CA ALA A 6 26.63 -5.52 -6.67
C ALA A 6 25.83 -4.38 -6.02
N GLU A 7 26.02 -3.12 -6.44
CA GLU A 7 25.28 -1.97 -5.91
C GLU A 7 23.81 -1.99 -6.33
N LEU A 8 23.53 -2.50 -7.54
CA LEU A 8 22.17 -2.69 -8.07
C LEU A 8 21.38 -3.78 -7.32
N GLY A 9 22.06 -4.79 -6.75
CA GLY A 9 21.43 -5.87 -5.98
C GLY A 9 21.11 -5.51 -4.53
N ILE A 10 21.80 -4.52 -3.95
CA ILE A 10 21.62 -4.10 -2.55
C ILE A 10 20.37 -3.23 -2.40
N LEU A 11 20.05 -2.41 -3.40
CA LEU A 11 18.93 -1.48 -3.36
C LEU A 11 17.55 -2.16 -3.10
N PRO A 12 17.17 -3.26 -3.79
CA PRO A 12 15.90 -3.95 -3.51
C PRO A 12 15.87 -4.66 -2.15
N LEU A 13 17.02 -5.08 -1.61
CA LEU A 13 17.11 -5.70 -0.28
C LEU A 13 16.90 -4.65 0.82
N LEU A 14 17.62 -3.52 0.72
CA LEU A 14 17.46 -2.40 1.65
C LEU A 14 16.02 -1.88 1.69
N PHE A 15 15.37 -1.82 0.53
CA PHE A 15 13.98 -1.38 0.44
C PHE A 15 13.02 -2.33 1.18
N ARG A 16 13.22 -3.66 1.06
CA ARG A 16 12.44 -4.65 1.81
C ARG A 16 12.61 -4.49 3.31
N ASP A 17 13.85 -4.36 3.77
CA ASP A 17 14.16 -4.22 5.20
C ASP A 17 13.49 -2.98 5.81
N ILE A 18 13.45 -1.87 5.07
CA ILE A 18 12.80 -0.63 5.51
C ILE A 18 11.28 -0.83 5.62
N VAL A 19 10.66 -1.46 4.62
CA VAL A 19 9.21 -1.74 4.64
C VAL A 19 8.84 -2.67 5.79
N GLU A 20 9.63 -3.70 6.06
CA GLU A 20 9.40 -4.62 7.18
C GLU A 20 9.50 -3.91 8.53
N ARG A 21 10.46 -3.01 8.71
CA ARG A 21 10.58 -2.19 9.92
C ARG A 21 9.37 -1.28 10.11
N MET A 22 8.89 -0.63 9.05
CA MET A 22 7.69 0.20 9.11
C MET A 22 6.43 -0.63 9.39
N ALA A 23 6.34 -1.85 8.85
CA ALA A 23 5.25 -2.77 9.11
C ALA A 23 5.22 -3.27 10.57
N ALA A 24 6.40 -3.41 11.20
CA ALA A 24 6.51 -3.81 12.61
C ALA A 24 6.29 -2.65 13.61
N ASP A 25 6.33 -1.40 13.15
CA ASP A 25 6.09 -0.23 13.99
C ASP A 25 4.59 -0.01 14.23
N HIS A 26 4.13 -0.40 15.41
CA HIS A 26 2.73 -0.26 15.85
C HIS A 26 2.54 0.95 16.80
N SER A 27 3.42 1.95 16.73
CA SER A 27 3.25 3.20 17.47
C SER A 27 1.95 3.94 17.08
N ILE A 28 1.41 4.73 18.01
CA ILE A 28 0.21 5.54 17.79
C ILE A 28 0.67 6.98 17.52
N PRO A 29 0.22 7.63 16.42
CA PRO A 29 -0.73 7.15 15.41
C PRO A 29 -0.13 6.11 14.45
N LEU A 30 -0.95 5.10 14.08
CA LEU A 30 -0.53 3.96 13.26
C LEU A 30 -0.17 4.38 11.84
N ASN A 31 0.94 3.85 11.32
CA ASN A 31 1.37 4.06 9.94
C ASN A 31 0.66 3.10 8.95
N TYR A 32 0.65 3.45 7.66
CA TYR A 32 -0.02 2.67 6.61
C TYR A 32 0.58 1.27 6.42
N TYR A 33 1.89 1.08 6.60
CA TYR A 33 2.54 -0.21 6.39
C TYR A 33 2.14 -1.22 7.47
N ALA A 34 2.12 -0.78 8.72
CA ALA A 34 1.63 -1.58 9.84
C ALA A 34 0.13 -1.90 9.68
N ALA A 35 -0.68 -0.93 9.23
CA ALA A 35 -2.11 -1.14 9.01
C ALA A 35 -2.42 -2.11 7.85
N TYR A 36 -1.68 -2.04 6.75
CA TYR A 36 -1.98 -2.81 5.53
C TYR A 36 -1.38 -4.21 5.51
N THR A 37 -0.30 -4.48 6.24
CA THR A 37 0.30 -5.81 6.35
C THR A 37 -0.71 -6.91 6.73
N PRO A 38 -1.51 -6.79 7.81
CA PRO A 38 -2.49 -7.82 8.17
C PRO A 38 -3.63 -7.91 7.15
N ILE A 39 -4.05 -6.78 6.56
CA ILE A 39 -5.10 -6.75 5.52
C ILE A 39 -4.61 -7.52 4.29
N ARG A 40 -3.39 -7.25 3.82
CA ARG A 40 -2.80 -7.94 2.67
C ARG A 40 -2.81 -9.46 2.86
N LYS A 41 -2.37 -9.95 4.03
CA LYS A 41 -2.39 -11.38 4.32
C LYS A 41 -3.80 -11.96 4.24
N PHE A 42 -4.78 -11.24 4.78
CA PHE A 42 -6.19 -11.63 4.67
C PHE A 42 -6.66 -11.69 3.20
N LEU A 43 -6.27 -10.72 2.36
CA LEU A 43 -6.60 -10.74 0.93
C LEU A 43 -5.98 -11.92 0.17
N GLU A 44 -4.77 -12.34 0.55
CA GLU A 44 -4.10 -13.48 -0.08
C GLU A 44 -4.81 -14.81 0.22
N GLU A 45 -5.46 -14.91 1.37
CA GLU A 45 -6.17 -16.11 1.84
C GLU A 45 -7.66 -16.14 1.46
N ASN A 46 -8.23 -15.02 0.98
CA ASN A 46 -9.68 -14.88 0.78
C ASN A 46 -10.06 -14.27 -0.58
N ASP A 47 -11.16 -14.76 -1.18
CA ASP A 47 -11.73 -14.18 -2.39
C ASP A 47 -12.63 -12.97 -2.07
N VAL A 48 -12.06 -11.78 -2.09
CA VAL A 48 -12.75 -10.54 -1.68
C VAL A 48 -12.64 -9.43 -2.72
N LEU A 49 -13.55 -8.45 -2.62
CA LEU A 49 -13.53 -7.23 -3.41
C LEU A 49 -12.87 -6.11 -2.60
N VAL A 50 -11.77 -5.55 -3.09
CA VAL A 50 -11.07 -4.44 -2.45
C VAL A 50 -11.62 -3.12 -2.96
N VAL A 51 -12.18 -2.30 -2.07
CA VAL A 51 -12.62 -0.93 -2.35
C VAL A 51 -11.65 0.04 -1.69
N ASN A 52 -11.07 0.95 -2.46
CA ASN A 52 -10.02 1.85 -1.96
C ASN A 52 -10.32 3.30 -2.33
N GLU A 53 -10.48 4.15 -1.32
CA GLU A 53 -10.75 5.59 -1.44
C GLU A 53 -9.76 6.40 -0.60
N GLY A 54 -9.60 7.68 -0.91
CA GLY A 54 -8.64 8.58 -0.27
C GLY A 54 -7.39 8.82 -1.13
N ALA A 55 -6.64 9.90 -0.87
CA ALA A 55 -5.44 10.22 -1.65
C ALA A 55 -4.29 9.27 -1.27
N ASN A 56 -3.68 9.50 -0.09
CA ASN A 56 -2.58 8.67 0.43
C ASN A 56 -2.97 7.19 0.56
N THR A 57 -4.21 6.91 0.96
CA THR A 57 -4.77 5.57 1.13
C THR A 57 -4.80 4.79 -0.20
N MET A 58 -5.13 5.45 -1.31
CA MET A 58 -5.21 4.84 -2.64
C MET A 58 -3.83 4.57 -3.24
N ASP A 59 -2.93 5.55 -3.17
CA ASP A 59 -1.59 5.43 -3.75
C ASP A 59 -0.75 4.38 -3.02
N ILE A 60 -0.75 4.42 -1.68
CA ILE A 60 -0.03 3.44 -0.85
C ILE A 60 -0.75 2.07 -0.92
N GLY A 61 -2.08 2.07 -0.95
CA GLY A 61 -2.90 0.85 -1.02
C GLY A 61 -2.71 0.05 -2.31
N ARG A 62 -2.47 0.70 -3.45
CA ARG A 62 -2.13 0.03 -4.72
C ARG A 62 -0.80 -0.70 -4.66
N THR A 63 0.17 -0.13 -3.97
CA THR A 63 1.52 -0.70 -3.86
C THR A 63 1.55 -1.86 -2.86
N MET A 64 0.85 -1.71 -1.73
CA MET A 64 0.90 -2.68 -0.63
C MET A 64 -0.02 -3.89 -0.82
N MET A 65 -1.14 -3.73 -1.55
CA MET A 65 -2.16 -4.77 -1.76
C MET A 65 -2.34 -5.06 -3.25
N PRO A 66 -1.45 -5.87 -3.85
CA PRO A 66 -1.53 -6.20 -5.27
C PRO A 66 -2.79 -7.04 -5.58
N SER A 67 -3.38 -6.80 -6.75
CA SER A 67 -4.54 -7.58 -7.22
C SER A 67 -4.08 -8.91 -7.79
N VAL A 68 -4.39 -10.00 -7.10
CA VAL A 68 -4.04 -11.37 -7.52
C VAL A 68 -5.06 -11.98 -8.48
N LEU A 69 -6.33 -11.53 -8.42
CA LEU A 69 -7.42 -12.03 -9.26
C LEU A 69 -8.04 -10.90 -10.12
N PRO A 70 -8.47 -11.21 -11.37
CA PRO A 70 -9.07 -10.21 -12.25
C PRO A 70 -10.41 -9.71 -11.69
N ARG A 71 -10.70 -8.41 -11.86
CA ARG A 71 -11.95 -7.73 -11.46
C ARG A 71 -12.28 -7.71 -9.96
N ARG A 72 -11.26 -7.88 -9.09
CA ARG A 72 -11.43 -7.88 -7.62
C ARG A 72 -10.98 -6.59 -6.91
N ARG A 73 -10.69 -5.53 -7.68
CA ARG A 73 -10.32 -4.21 -7.15
C ARG A 73 -11.17 -3.12 -7.79
N LEU A 74 -11.77 -2.30 -6.95
CA LEU A 74 -12.50 -1.09 -7.33
C LEU A 74 -11.85 0.11 -6.64
N ASP A 75 -11.13 0.91 -7.43
CA ASP A 75 -10.59 2.20 -7.00
C ASP A 75 -11.45 3.33 -7.56
N ALA A 76 -11.25 4.56 -7.06
CA ALA A 76 -11.99 5.76 -7.47
C ALA A 76 -11.86 6.16 -8.97
N GLY A 77 -11.17 5.36 -9.81
CA GLY A 77 -11.11 5.51 -11.27
C GLY A 77 -10.49 6.82 -11.74
N THR A 78 -10.62 7.11 -13.04
CA THR A 78 -9.95 8.23 -13.75
C THR A 78 -10.34 9.63 -13.27
N PHE A 79 -11.51 9.79 -12.63
CA PHE A 79 -11.98 11.07 -12.09
C PHE A 79 -11.91 11.17 -10.57
N GLY A 80 -11.28 10.20 -9.89
CA GLY A 80 -10.90 10.23 -8.48
C GLY A 80 -11.83 11.06 -7.60
N ARG A 81 -13.12 10.69 -7.50
CA ARG A 81 -14.10 11.47 -6.72
C ARG A 81 -13.77 11.36 -5.22
N GLN A 82 -12.78 12.14 -4.78
CA GLN A 82 -12.46 12.37 -3.39
C GLN A 82 -13.62 13.16 -2.77
N ARG A 83 -14.19 12.67 -1.67
CA ARG A 83 -15.20 13.43 -0.92
C ARG A 83 -14.57 14.71 -0.37
N ILE A 84 -15.14 15.86 -0.72
CA ILE A 84 -14.74 17.16 -0.16
C ILE A 84 -15.10 17.16 1.33
N PRO A 85 -14.20 17.58 2.25
CA PRO A 85 -14.56 17.77 3.64
C PRO A 85 -15.66 18.83 3.72
N ILE A 86 -16.87 18.42 4.09
CA ILE A 86 -17.87 19.37 4.57
C ILE A 86 -17.44 19.76 5.98
N ASN A 87 -16.94 20.98 6.13
CA ASN A 87 -16.72 21.55 7.45
C ASN A 87 -18.11 21.82 8.06
N PRO A 88 -18.48 21.22 9.20
CA PRO A 88 -19.66 21.68 9.92
C PRO A 88 -19.26 23.01 10.57
N VAL A 89 -19.63 24.10 9.91
CA VAL A 89 -19.69 25.42 10.55
C VAL A 89 -20.86 25.43 11.51
#